data_AF-A0A9P6AUD6-F1
#
_entry.id   AF-A0A9P6AUD6-F1
#
_cell.length_a   1.000
_cell.length_b   1.000
_cell.length_c   1.000
_cell.angle_alpha   90.00
_cell.angle_beta   90.00
_cell.angle_gamma   90.00
#
_symmetry.space_group_name_H-M   'P 1'
#
loop_
_entity.id
_entity.type
_entity.pdbx_description
1 polymer ?
#
loop_
_entity_poly.entity_id
_entity_poly.type
_entity_poly.pdbx_seq_one_letter_code
_entity_poly.pdbx_strand_id
1 'polypeptide(L)'
;MQADLDCVDVGWDRGRCVCVGLRGDDSALLGAYNLGELESLAPKFRIDSSGDSGVGIYAEGGFATGDLIWRERPLILIPSRPFPNIFVNIQTRLHPEELDTVMSLRNAHPCKVDAFEGTLRTNFIGVELSAGYDASYRALFPMISRANHCCSSNATYRFDTDSFALELRAVRAITYNEQVCVQYIDVLRPRRERKRILRELYWFGCLCPSCALPDESRAAAESDHRRHLIKAWSENHTTLETWLYDRSLPEDLVEKDSVELLEILRLEGLECMERFALDTLCAALAASAKETAFRTWALWAREAARIGGEWHPMVLYYDRTLDDPQSSPLWNARELFNP
;
A
#
# COMPACT_ATOMS: atom_id res chain seq x y z
N MET A 1 -16.08 -6.29 31.67
CA MET A 1 -17.15 -6.77 30.78
C MET A 1 -16.47 -7.25 29.52
N GLN A 2 -16.32 -8.56 29.36
CA GLN A 2 -15.67 -9.18 28.21
C GLN A 2 -16.71 -9.04 27.08
N ALA A 3 -16.46 -8.17 26.12
CA ALA A 3 -17.31 -8.10 24.94
C ALA A 3 -17.28 -9.50 24.30
N ASP A 4 -18.44 -10.09 24.06
CA ASP A 4 -18.56 -11.36 23.35
C ASP A 4 -17.89 -11.17 21.98
N LEU A 5 -16.74 -11.81 21.81
CA LEU A 5 -15.99 -11.81 20.56
C LEU A 5 -16.50 -12.98 19.73
N ASP A 6 -17.29 -12.67 18.72
CA ASP A 6 -17.96 -13.68 17.92
C ASP A 6 -17.01 -14.29 16.88
N CYS A 7 -17.16 -15.60 16.71
CA CYS A 7 -16.59 -16.36 15.61
C CYS A 7 -17.64 -16.43 14.50
N VAL A 8 -17.56 -15.54 13.51
CA VAL A 8 -18.53 -15.46 12.41
C VAL A 8 -17.82 -15.83 11.11
N ASP A 9 -18.28 -16.86 10.41
CA ASP A 9 -17.82 -17.08 9.02
C ASP A 9 -18.69 -16.20 8.11
N VAL A 10 -18.06 -15.45 7.23
CA VAL A 10 -18.77 -14.57 6.29
C VAL A 10 -18.62 -15.16 4.91
N GLY A 11 -19.74 -15.58 4.30
CA GLY A 11 -19.75 -16.03 2.92
C GLY A 11 -19.64 -14.84 1.96
N TRP A 12 -18.83 -14.97 0.92
CA TRP A 12 -18.81 -14.03 -0.21
C TRP A 12 -18.47 -14.75 -1.51
N ASP A 13 -19.03 -14.25 -2.61
CA ASP A 13 -18.91 -14.88 -3.93
C ASP A 13 -19.41 -16.34 -3.92
N ARG A 14 -18.47 -17.27 -4.10
CA ARG A 14 -18.62 -18.73 -4.02
C ARG A 14 -17.72 -19.35 -2.95
N GLY A 15 -17.06 -18.51 -2.15
CA GLY A 15 -16.17 -18.89 -1.05
C GLY A 15 -16.66 -18.33 0.28
N ARG A 16 -15.76 -18.27 1.24
CA ARG A 16 -16.03 -17.68 2.54
C ARG A 16 -14.75 -17.13 3.17
N CYS A 17 -14.94 -16.23 4.11
CA CYS A 17 -13.94 -15.82 5.08
C CYS A 17 -14.12 -16.56 6.38
N VAL A 18 -13.02 -17.06 6.91
CA VAL A 18 -12.96 -17.45 8.32
C VAL A 18 -12.64 -16.21 9.15
N CYS A 19 -13.66 -15.60 9.76
CA CYS A 19 -13.45 -14.48 10.69
C CYS A 19 -13.48 -14.97 12.14
N VAL A 20 -12.45 -14.65 12.90
CA VAL A 20 -12.30 -15.08 14.30
C VAL A 20 -12.10 -13.85 15.18
N GLY A 21 -13.00 -13.64 16.13
CA GLY A 21 -12.86 -12.60 17.15
C GLY A 21 -13.20 -11.19 16.65
N LEU A 22 -14.22 -11.07 15.80
CA LEU A 22 -14.78 -9.77 15.42
C LEU A 22 -15.57 -9.19 16.60
N ARG A 23 -15.55 -7.87 16.77
CA ARG A 23 -16.46 -7.21 17.71
C ARG A 23 -17.89 -7.23 17.14
N GLY A 24 -18.91 -7.26 18.01
CA GLY A 24 -20.32 -7.31 17.58
C GLY A 24 -20.75 -6.18 16.63
N ASP A 25 -20.15 -4.99 16.74
CA ASP A 25 -20.41 -3.88 15.79
C ASP A 25 -19.72 -4.12 14.43
N ASP A 26 -18.57 -4.79 14.43
CA ASP A 26 -17.80 -5.12 13.22
C ASP A 26 -18.37 -6.34 12.49
N SER A 27 -19.02 -7.28 13.19
CA SER A 27 -19.76 -8.38 12.56
C SER A 27 -21.02 -7.88 11.84
N ALA A 28 -21.68 -6.84 12.37
CA ALA A 28 -22.79 -6.17 11.70
C ALA A 28 -22.34 -5.43 10.43
N LEU A 29 -21.13 -4.83 10.43
CA LEU A 29 -20.52 -4.28 9.23
C LEU A 29 -20.40 -5.35 8.14
N LEU A 30 -19.85 -6.53 8.45
CA LEU A 30 -19.69 -7.61 7.46
C LEU A 30 -21.02 -8.21 6.98
N GLY A 31 -22.01 -8.32 7.86
CA GLY A 31 -23.34 -8.84 7.51
C GLY A 31 -24.23 -7.87 6.72
N ALA A 32 -23.92 -6.56 6.75
CA ALA A 32 -24.67 -5.54 6.04
C ALA A 32 -24.25 -5.40 4.56
N TYR A 33 -23.06 -5.88 4.19
CA TYR A 33 -22.64 -5.81 2.80
C TYR A 33 -23.27 -6.93 1.97
N ASN A 34 -24.27 -6.60 1.17
CA ASN A 34 -24.61 -7.40 -0.01
C ASN A 34 -23.54 -7.17 -1.09
N LEU A 35 -22.36 -7.75 -0.89
CA LEU A 35 -21.14 -7.48 -1.67
C LEU A 35 -21.20 -7.94 -3.14
N GLY A 36 -22.24 -8.69 -3.53
CA GLY A 36 -22.33 -9.32 -4.85
C GLY A 36 -21.14 -10.22 -5.18
N GLU A 37 -21.05 -10.65 -6.45
CA GLU A 37 -19.85 -11.30 -6.96
C GLU A 37 -18.76 -10.24 -7.23
N LEU A 38 -17.56 -10.43 -6.67
CA LEU A 38 -16.37 -9.70 -7.06
C LEU A 38 -16.08 -10.06 -8.51
N GLU A 39 -16.17 -9.09 -9.41
CA GLU A 39 -15.98 -9.33 -10.84
C GLU A 39 -14.65 -10.05 -11.09
N SER A 40 -14.76 -11.23 -11.70
CA SER A 40 -13.66 -12.14 -11.97
C SER A 40 -12.74 -11.53 -13.02
N LEU A 41 -11.51 -11.24 -12.62
CA LEU A 41 -10.44 -10.85 -13.53
C LEU A 41 -9.62 -12.11 -13.86
N ALA A 42 -9.38 -12.37 -15.15
CA ALA A 42 -8.35 -13.32 -15.52
C ALA A 42 -6.99 -12.77 -15.04
N PRO A 43 -6.19 -13.53 -14.29
CA PRO A 43 -4.91 -13.05 -13.80
C PRO A 43 -4.01 -12.70 -15.00
N LYS A 44 -3.49 -11.48 -15.01
CA LYS A 44 -2.46 -11.03 -15.99
C LYS A 44 -1.05 -11.23 -15.43
N PHE A 45 -0.88 -12.27 -14.63
CA PHE A 45 0.36 -12.61 -13.96
C PHE A 45 0.41 -14.13 -13.72
N ARG A 46 1.61 -14.63 -13.49
CA ARG A 46 1.89 -16.01 -13.12
C ARG A 46 2.61 -16.08 -11.78
N ILE A 47 2.47 -17.19 -11.09
CA ILE A 47 3.26 -17.52 -9.91
C ILE A 47 4.41 -18.42 -10.36
N ASP A 48 5.64 -18.07 -9.98
CA ASP A 48 6.83 -18.84 -10.34
C ASP A 48 7.90 -18.77 -9.24
N SER A 49 8.94 -19.60 -9.34
CA SER A 49 10.06 -19.65 -8.41
C SER A 49 10.81 -18.31 -8.34
N SER A 50 11.12 -17.89 -7.11
CA SER A 50 11.87 -16.67 -6.78
C SER A 50 13.12 -17.00 -5.93
N GLY A 51 13.79 -18.12 -6.23
CA GLY A 51 14.97 -18.58 -5.50
C GLY A 51 14.69 -18.76 -4.00
N ASP A 52 15.57 -18.23 -3.15
CA ASP A 52 15.49 -18.37 -1.68
C ASP A 52 14.25 -17.71 -1.05
N SER A 53 13.56 -16.84 -1.79
CA SER A 53 12.31 -16.21 -1.35
C SER A 53 11.08 -17.08 -1.59
N GLY A 54 11.24 -18.28 -2.17
CA GLY A 54 10.15 -19.21 -2.45
C GLY A 54 9.54 -18.98 -3.82
N VAL A 55 8.29 -18.55 -3.87
CA VAL A 55 7.60 -18.18 -5.12
C VAL A 55 7.35 -16.67 -5.16
N GLY A 56 7.08 -16.14 -6.34
CA GLY A 56 6.75 -14.73 -6.56
C GLY A 56 5.69 -14.55 -7.64
N ILE A 57 5.10 -13.36 -7.67
CA ILE A 57 4.20 -12.92 -8.75
C ILE A 57 5.04 -12.31 -9.87
N TYR A 58 4.81 -12.73 -11.12
CA TYR A 58 5.48 -12.20 -12.31
C TYR A 58 4.44 -11.73 -13.32
N ALA A 59 4.58 -10.52 -13.84
CA ALA A 59 3.64 -9.94 -14.78
C ALA A 59 3.64 -10.69 -16.13
N GLU A 60 2.44 -10.99 -16.66
CA GLU A 60 2.24 -11.56 -18.01
C GLU A 60 1.75 -10.51 -19.01
N GLY A 61 1.63 -9.25 -18.59
CA GLY A 61 1.32 -8.11 -19.44
C GLY A 61 1.97 -6.83 -18.91
N GLY A 62 1.82 -5.73 -19.65
CA GLY A 62 2.22 -4.41 -19.17
C GLY A 62 1.18 -3.82 -18.21
N PHE A 63 1.65 -3.20 -17.13
CA PHE A 63 0.82 -2.38 -16.24
C PHE A 63 1.35 -0.95 -16.24
N ALA A 64 0.47 0.04 -16.28
CA ALA A 64 0.79 1.44 -16.03
C ALA A 64 0.63 1.79 -14.54
N THR A 65 1.13 2.96 -14.13
CA THR A 65 0.91 3.48 -12.78
C THR A 65 -0.59 3.51 -12.45
N GLY A 66 -0.95 3.00 -11.28
CA GLY A 66 -2.33 2.97 -10.78
C GLY A 66 -3.15 1.76 -11.24
N ASP A 67 -2.70 0.99 -12.23
CA ASP A 67 -3.43 -0.15 -12.75
C ASP A 67 -3.63 -1.24 -11.69
N LEU A 68 -4.83 -1.84 -11.72
CA LEU A 68 -5.18 -2.99 -10.92
C LEU A 68 -4.47 -4.24 -11.47
N ILE A 69 -3.59 -4.84 -10.67
CA ILE A 69 -2.90 -6.10 -10.98
C ILE A 69 -3.77 -7.28 -10.58
N TRP A 70 -4.28 -7.24 -9.35
CA TRP A 70 -5.14 -8.27 -8.78
C TRP A 70 -6.01 -7.69 -7.68
N ARG A 71 -7.15 -8.32 -7.42
CA ARG A 71 -7.90 -8.11 -6.19
C ARG A 71 -8.47 -9.41 -5.69
N GLU A 72 -8.51 -9.56 -4.39
CA GLU A 72 -9.14 -10.71 -3.75
C GLU A 72 -9.68 -10.34 -2.37
N ARG A 73 -10.73 -11.04 -1.96
CA ARG A 73 -11.26 -10.98 -0.60
C ARG A 73 -10.43 -11.86 0.33
N PRO A 74 -10.39 -11.57 1.64
CA PRO A 74 -9.55 -12.35 2.53
C PRO A 74 -10.03 -13.81 2.67
N LEU A 75 -9.11 -14.74 2.89
CA LEU A 75 -9.48 -16.09 3.31
C LEU A 75 -9.72 -16.14 4.82
N ILE A 76 -8.94 -15.35 5.56
CA ILE A 76 -8.97 -15.28 7.03
C ILE A 76 -8.90 -13.82 7.44
N LEU A 77 -9.66 -13.43 8.46
CA LEU A 77 -9.64 -12.10 9.05
C LEU A 77 -9.65 -12.22 10.58
N ILE A 78 -8.70 -11.54 11.23
CA ILE A 78 -8.54 -11.56 12.68
C ILE A 78 -8.23 -10.17 13.24
N PRO A 79 -8.60 -9.87 14.50
CA PRO A 79 -8.14 -8.68 15.17
C PRO A 79 -6.62 -8.74 15.37
N SER A 80 -5.94 -7.59 15.31
CA SER A 80 -4.50 -7.52 15.60
C SER A 80 -4.18 -7.71 17.07
N ARG A 81 -5.15 -7.43 17.96
CA ARG A 81 -5.02 -7.62 19.40
C ARG A 81 -4.94 -9.11 19.75
N PRO A 82 -4.18 -9.49 20.80
CA PRO A 82 -4.05 -10.89 21.18
C PRO A 82 -5.42 -11.52 21.49
N PHE A 83 -5.68 -12.68 20.88
CA PHE A 83 -6.84 -13.50 21.17
C PHE A 83 -6.38 -14.93 21.49
N PRO A 84 -6.79 -15.52 22.63
CA PRO A 84 -6.37 -16.86 23.01
C PRO A 84 -6.74 -17.91 21.96
N ASN A 85 -5.84 -18.86 21.70
CA ASN A 85 -6.06 -20.00 20.80
C ASN A 85 -6.49 -19.63 19.37
N ILE A 86 -6.19 -18.41 18.90
CA ILE A 86 -6.68 -17.91 17.61
C ILE A 86 -6.29 -18.82 16.44
N PHE A 87 -5.06 -19.32 16.40
CA PHE A 87 -4.60 -20.20 15.32
C PHE A 87 -5.30 -21.54 15.32
N VAL A 88 -5.52 -22.14 16.50
CA VAL A 88 -6.29 -23.39 16.62
C VAL A 88 -7.72 -23.19 16.13
N ASN A 89 -8.36 -22.08 16.52
CA ASN A 89 -9.73 -21.76 16.10
C ASN A 89 -9.85 -21.52 14.59
N ILE A 90 -8.83 -20.93 13.96
CA ILE A 90 -8.81 -20.80 12.49
C ILE A 90 -8.68 -22.19 11.87
N GLN A 91 -7.70 -23.00 12.33
CA GLN A 91 -7.38 -24.29 11.73
C GLN A 91 -8.55 -25.28 11.76
N THR A 92 -9.31 -25.33 12.86
CA THR A 92 -10.48 -26.21 12.98
C THR A 92 -11.67 -25.79 12.12
N ARG A 93 -11.67 -24.53 11.67
CA ARG A 93 -12.74 -23.96 10.85
C ARG A 93 -12.45 -24.05 9.36
N LEU A 94 -11.19 -24.09 8.93
CA LEU A 94 -10.82 -24.19 7.51
C LEU A 94 -11.25 -25.54 6.91
N HIS A 95 -11.74 -25.49 5.68
CA HIS A 95 -11.92 -26.67 4.85
C HIS A 95 -10.57 -27.23 4.41
N PRO A 96 -10.46 -28.53 4.05
CA PRO A 96 -9.20 -29.13 3.62
C PRO A 96 -8.50 -28.36 2.48
N GLU A 97 -9.25 -27.92 1.46
CA GLU A 97 -8.69 -27.16 0.34
C GLU A 97 -8.18 -25.75 0.75
N GLU A 98 -8.85 -25.12 1.71
CA GLU A 98 -8.42 -23.83 2.27
C GLU A 98 -7.17 -24.02 3.14
N LEU A 99 -7.08 -25.11 3.90
CA LEU A 99 -5.89 -25.47 4.66
C LEU A 99 -4.71 -25.75 3.74
N ASP A 100 -4.90 -26.51 2.66
CA ASP A 100 -3.86 -26.74 1.65
C ASP A 100 -3.39 -25.42 1.01
N THR A 101 -4.33 -24.52 0.74
CA THR A 101 -4.03 -23.17 0.25
C THR A 101 -3.15 -22.40 1.23
N VAL A 102 -3.51 -22.36 2.52
CA VAL A 102 -2.71 -21.72 3.57
C VAL A 102 -1.33 -22.35 3.64
N MET A 103 -1.24 -23.68 3.71
CA MET A 103 0.02 -24.40 3.86
C MET A 103 0.92 -24.34 2.62
N SER A 104 0.38 -23.93 1.46
CA SER A 104 1.16 -23.64 0.25
C SER A 104 1.90 -22.30 0.29
N LEU A 105 1.62 -21.44 1.29
CA LEU A 105 2.27 -20.16 1.48
C LEU A 105 3.60 -20.31 2.23
N ARG A 106 4.43 -19.27 2.16
CA ARG A 106 5.76 -19.31 2.77
C ARG A 106 5.67 -19.28 4.30
N ASN A 107 6.41 -20.17 4.96
CA ASN A 107 6.63 -20.11 6.40
C ASN A 107 8.07 -19.65 6.70
N ALA A 108 8.24 -18.42 7.20
CA ALA A 108 9.55 -17.90 7.60
C ALA A 108 9.96 -18.33 9.02
N HIS A 109 9.13 -19.10 9.73
CA HIS A 109 9.34 -19.52 11.12
C HIS A 109 9.20 -21.03 11.35
N PRO A 110 9.77 -21.90 10.48
CA PRO A 110 9.46 -23.34 10.49
C PRO A 110 9.87 -24.08 11.78
N CYS A 111 10.74 -23.49 12.61
CA CYS A 111 11.28 -24.15 13.81
C CYS A 111 10.99 -23.38 15.12
N LYS A 112 10.20 -22.29 15.08
CA LYS A 112 9.91 -21.46 16.26
C LYS A 112 8.51 -21.68 16.82
N VAL A 113 7.57 -22.07 15.96
CA VAL A 113 6.15 -22.27 16.26
C VAL A 113 5.62 -23.41 15.38
N ASP A 114 4.39 -23.84 15.62
CA ASP A 114 3.68 -24.76 14.72
C ASP A 114 3.68 -24.22 13.27
N ALA A 115 3.73 -25.14 12.29
CA ALA A 115 3.88 -24.78 10.90
C ALA A 115 2.71 -23.93 10.36
N PHE A 116 1.48 -24.20 10.81
CA PHE A 116 0.30 -23.44 10.42
C PHE A 116 0.36 -22.01 10.99
N GLU A 117 0.69 -21.88 12.28
CA GLU A 117 0.88 -20.58 12.92
C GLU A 117 2.02 -19.77 12.26
N GLY A 118 3.16 -20.40 11.99
CA GLY A 118 4.31 -19.75 11.34
C GLY A 118 3.95 -19.23 9.94
N THR A 119 3.16 -20.00 9.19
CA THR A 119 2.68 -19.61 7.86
C THR A 119 1.75 -18.41 7.95
N LEU A 120 0.77 -18.41 8.86
CA LEU A 120 -0.12 -17.28 9.04
C LEU A 120 0.61 -16.01 9.50
N ARG A 121 1.52 -16.11 10.46
CA ARG A 121 2.34 -14.98 10.93
C ARG A 121 3.21 -14.37 9.83
N THR A 122 3.67 -15.19 8.89
CA THR A 122 4.51 -14.75 7.76
C THR A 122 3.69 -13.97 6.72
N ASN A 123 2.43 -14.36 6.48
CA ASN A 123 1.66 -13.91 5.32
C ASN A 123 0.50 -12.96 5.65
N PHE A 124 0.16 -12.77 6.92
CA PHE A 124 -0.88 -11.83 7.32
C PHE A 124 -0.54 -10.39 6.94
N ILE A 125 -1.50 -9.71 6.30
CA ILE A 125 -1.41 -8.30 5.91
C ILE A 125 -2.29 -7.47 6.86
N GLY A 126 -1.79 -6.34 7.32
CA GLY A 126 -2.57 -5.40 8.13
C GLY A 126 -3.67 -4.74 7.30
N VAL A 127 -4.89 -4.71 7.83
CA VAL A 127 -6.03 -4.02 7.20
C VAL A 127 -6.78 -3.17 8.21
N GLU A 128 -7.40 -2.10 7.75
CA GLU A 128 -8.23 -1.20 8.54
C GLU A 128 -9.65 -1.26 7.97
N LEU A 129 -10.64 -1.63 8.80
CA LEU A 129 -12.01 -1.88 8.35
C LEU A 129 -12.92 -0.65 8.46
N SER A 130 -12.54 0.35 9.26
CA SER A 130 -13.31 1.58 9.45
C SER A 130 -12.42 2.73 9.92
N ALA A 131 -12.66 3.91 9.35
CA ALA A 131 -12.04 5.13 9.83
C ALA A 131 -12.57 5.47 11.24
N GLY A 132 -11.67 5.58 12.23
CA GLY A 132 -12.02 6.04 13.58
C GLY A 132 -12.24 4.94 14.63
N TYR A 133 -12.09 3.66 14.29
CA TYR A 133 -12.06 2.57 15.28
C TYR A 133 -10.62 2.11 15.57
N ASP A 134 -10.28 1.98 16.86
CA ASP A 134 -8.98 1.51 17.37
C ASP A 134 -8.75 -0.01 17.19
N ALA A 135 -9.33 -0.59 16.14
CA ALA A 135 -9.25 -2.00 15.80
C ALA A 135 -8.47 -2.16 14.50
N SER A 136 -7.15 -2.35 14.63
CA SER A 136 -6.33 -2.86 13.52
C SER A 136 -6.61 -4.33 13.31
N TYR A 137 -6.76 -4.75 12.06
CA TYR A 137 -7.01 -6.15 11.69
C TYR A 137 -5.81 -6.73 10.94
N ARG A 138 -5.74 -8.06 10.88
CA ARG A 138 -4.85 -8.79 10.01
C ARG A 138 -5.66 -9.76 9.17
N ALA A 139 -5.32 -9.85 7.89
CA ALA A 139 -6.06 -10.67 6.95
C ALA A 139 -5.12 -11.42 6.01
N LEU A 140 -5.53 -12.63 5.61
CA LEU A 140 -4.76 -13.49 4.71
C LEU A 140 -5.34 -13.40 3.30
N PHE A 141 -4.48 -13.12 2.32
CA PHE A 141 -4.84 -12.97 0.91
C PHE A 141 -3.94 -13.91 0.10
N PRO A 142 -4.36 -15.15 -0.18
CA PRO A 142 -3.45 -16.20 -0.66
C PRO A 142 -2.68 -15.89 -1.94
N MET A 143 -3.24 -15.10 -2.87
CA MET A 143 -2.53 -14.70 -4.07
C MET A 143 -1.61 -13.53 -3.79
N ILE A 144 -2.10 -12.47 -3.14
CA ILE A 144 -1.34 -11.25 -2.85
C ILE A 144 -0.19 -11.51 -1.88
N SER A 145 -0.33 -12.46 -0.94
CA SER A 145 0.73 -12.91 -0.04
C SER A 145 1.93 -13.53 -0.76
N ARG A 146 1.82 -13.82 -2.07
CA ARG A 146 2.95 -14.28 -2.91
C ARG A 146 3.76 -13.13 -3.53
N ALA A 147 3.31 -11.87 -3.41
CA ALA A 147 4.10 -10.73 -3.85
C ALA A 147 5.31 -10.56 -2.92
N ASN A 148 6.52 -10.68 -3.47
CA ASN A 148 7.76 -10.62 -2.68
C ASN A 148 8.10 -9.19 -2.24
N HIS A 149 9.04 -9.07 -1.31
CA HIS A 149 9.52 -7.77 -0.87
C HIS A 149 10.50 -7.13 -1.86
N CYS A 150 10.37 -5.83 -2.06
CA CYS A 150 11.42 -4.97 -2.58
C CYS A 150 11.43 -3.64 -1.83
N CYS A 151 12.61 -3.13 -1.42
CA CYS A 151 12.70 -1.80 -0.77
C CYS A 151 12.41 -0.64 -1.74
N SER A 152 12.37 -0.95 -3.04
CA SER A 152 12.00 -0.06 -4.16
C SER A 152 10.89 -0.76 -4.96
N SER A 153 9.77 -1.07 -4.30
CA SER A 153 8.66 -1.86 -4.84
C SER A 153 8.01 -1.21 -6.07
N ASN A 154 7.55 -2.03 -7.03
CA ASN A 154 6.79 -1.59 -8.21
C ASN A 154 5.28 -1.75 -8.05
N ALA A 155 4.82 -2.34 -6.93
CA ALA A 155 3.42 -2.40 -6.55
C ALA A 155 3.20 -2.06 -5.07
N THR A 156 1.95 -1.74 -4.74
CA THR A 156 1.47 -1.61 -3.37
C THR A 156 0.05 -2.18 -3.29
N TYR A 157 -0.48 -2.31 -2.08
CA TYR A 157 -1.87 -2.72 -1.89
C TYR A 157 -2.68 -1.65 -1.16
N ARG A 158 -3.98 -1.61 -1.46
CA ARG A 158 -5.00 -0.89 -0.67
C ARG A 158 -6.10 -1.84 -0.28
N PHE A 159 -6.68 -1.67 0.90
CA PHE A 159 -7.89 -2.35 1.27
C PHE A 159 -9.10 -1.49 0.89
N ASP A 160 -9.98 -2.02 0.05
CA ASP A 160 -11.21 -1.36 -0.37
C ASP A 160 -12.36 -1.82 0.52
N THR A 161 -12.84 -0.94 1.39
CA THR A 161 -13.90 -1.27 2.36
C THR A 161 -15.24 -1.57 1.67
N ASP A 162 -15.51 -0.93 0.53
CA ASP A 162 -16.78 -1.06 -0.18
C ASP A 162 -16.93 -2.43 -0.85
N SER A 163 -15.88 -2.93 -1.51
CA SER A 163 -15.85 -4.29 -2.07
C SER A 163 -15.34 -5.37 -1.11
N PHE A 164 -14.84 -4.95 0.07
CA PHE A 164 -14.19 -5.78 1.08
C PHE A 164 -13.00 -6.60 0.54
N ALA A 165 -12.24 -6.02 -0.39
CA ALA A 165 -11.15 -6.69 -1.09
C ALA A 165 -9.82 -5.96 -0.91
N LEU A 166 -8.73 -6.71 -0.90
CA LEU A 166 -7.40 -6.14 -1.04
C LEU A 166 -7.08 -6.02 -2.53
N GLU A 167 -6.73 -4.83 -2.98
CA GLU A 167 -6.31 -4.57 -4.34
C GLU A 167 -4.80 -4.40 -4.40
N LEU A 168 -4.13 -5.21 -5.22
CA LEU A 168 -2.73 -5.06 -5.59
C LEU A 168 -2.65 -4.16 -6.83
N ARG A 169 -1.98 -3.01 -6.71
CA ARG A 169 -1.89 -1.99 -7.76
C ARG A 169 -0.45 -1.64 -8.10
N ALA A 170 -0.21 -1.40 -9.39
CA ALA A 170 1.09 -0.95 -9.87
C ALA A 170 1.34 0.50 -9.43
N VAL A 171 2.55 0.81 -8.98
CA VAL A 171 2.95 2.19 -8.59
C VAL A 171 3.83 2.86 -9.64
N ARG A 172 4.29 2.09 -10.62
CA ARG A 172 5.00 2.53 -11.82
C ARG A 172 4.76 1.50 -12.93
N ALA A 173 5.28 1.77 -14.12
CA ALA A 173 5.21 0.81 -15.21
C ALA A 173 5.85 -0.53 -14.81
N ILE A 174 5.13 -1.64 -15.04
CA ILE A 174 5.62 -3.01 -14.85
C ILE A 174 5.60 -3.69 -16.20
N THR A 175 6.72 -4.28 -16.60
CA THR A 175 6.88 -4.93 -17.90
C THR A 175 6.67 -6.45 -17.83
N TYR A 176 6.45 -7.09 -18.98
CA TYR A 176 6.33 -8.54 -19.07
C TYR A 176 7.53 -9.25 -18.40
N ASN A 177 7.25 -10.31 -17.62
CA ASN A 177 8.20 -11.07 -16.80
C ASN A 177 8.86 -10.30 -15.64
N GLU A 178 8.53 -9.04 -15.41
CA GLU A 178 8.98 -8.34 -14.22
C GLU A 178 8.28 -8.90 -12.97
N GLN A 179 9.02 -9.09 -11.89
CA GLN A 179 8.45 -9.54 -10.63
C GLN A 179 7.66 -8.40 -9.98
N VAL A 180 6.43 -8.69 -9.56
CA VAL A 180 5.60 -7.76 -8.79
C VAL A 180 5.99 -7.86 -7.32
N CYS A 181 6.48 -6.75 -6.77
CA CYS A 181 6.99 -6.68 -5.41
C CYS A 181 6.34 -5.56 -4.62
N VAL A 182 6.17 -5.78 -3.31
CA VAL A 182 5.58 -4.84 -2.34
C VAL A 182 6.55 -4.55 -1.18
N GLN A 183 6.16 -3.67 -0.26
CA GLN A 183 6.96 -3.35 0.93
C GLN A 183 6.45 -4.13 2.14
N TYR A 184 7.33 -4.87 2.81
CA TYR A 184 7.00 -5.62 4.03
C TYR A 184 7.36 -4.86 5.31
N ILE A 185 8.28 -3.92 5.17
CA ILE A 185 8.90 -3.19 6.27
C ILE A 185 8.91 -1.71 5.93
N ASP A 186 9.17 -0.87 6.93
CA ASP A 186 9.49 0.54 6.73
C ASP A 186 10.79 0.67 5.92
N VAL A 187 10.63 1.09 4.65
CA VAL A 187 11.72 1.23 3.70
C VAL A 187 12.50 2.53 3.86
N LEU A 188 12.07 3.47 4.71
CA LEU A 188 12.81 4.71 4.99
C LEU A 188 13.90 4.51 6.06
N ARG A 189 13.93 3.35 6.73
CA ARG A 189 15.01 2.95 7.64
C ARG A 189 16.34 2.82 6.92
N PRO A 190 17.49 3.00 7.59
CA PRO A 190 18.81 2.77 7.01
C PRO A 190 18.98 1.34 6.46
N ARG A 191 19.78 1.17 5.41
CA ARG A 191 19.96 -0.10 4.67
C ARG A 191 20.35 -1.25 5.58
N ARG A 192 21.26 -0.99 6.54
CA ARG A 192 21.69 -1.99 7.52
C ARG A 192 20.51 -2.52 8.34
N GLU A 193 19.60 -1.64 8.73
CA GLU A 193 18.42 -2.00 9.49
C GLU A 193 17.38 -2.72 8.63
N ARG A 194 17.12 -2.26 7.40
CA ARG A 194 16.25 -2.95 6.44
C ARG A 194 16.70 -4.41 6.24
N LYS A 195 17.99 -4.62 5.95
CA LYS A 195 18.58 -5.96 5.82
C LYS A 195 18.48 -6.79 7.10
N ARG A 196 18.66 -6.19 8.27
CA ARG A 196 18.55 -6.87 9.56
C ARG A 196 17.12 -7.37 9.79
N ILE A 197 16.12 -6.51 9.66
CA ILE A 197 14.70 -6.84 9.87
C ILE A 197 14.27 -7.96 8.92
N LEU A 198 14.62 -7.88 7.64
CA LEU A 198 14.24 -8.89 6.64
C LEU A 198 14.87 -10.26 6.93
N ARG A 199 16.12 -10.30 7.40
CA ARG A 199 16.76 -11.56 7.82
C ARG A 199 16.12 -12.13 9.08
N GLU A 200 15.83 -11.30 10.08
CA GLU A 200 15.29 -11.76 11.36
C GLU A 200 13.82 -12.22 11.27
N LEU A 201 13.00 -11.49 10.53
CA LEU A 201 11.56 -11.73 10.43
C LEU A 201 11.20 -12.63 9.25
N TYR A 202 11.86 -12.48 8.10
CA TYR A 202 11.48 -13.17 6.87
C TYR A 202 12.54 -14.13 6.33
N TRP A 203 13.71 -14.23 7.00
CA TRP A 203 14.75 -15.23 6.70
C TRP A 203 15.24 -15.18 5.24
N PHE A 204 15.33 -13.99 4.66
CA PHE A 204 15.97 -13.76 3.36
C PHE A 204 16.78 -12.46 3.34
N GLY A 205 17.72 -12.36 2.41
CA GLY A 205 18.43 -11.12 2.10
C GLY A 205 17.78 -10.42 0.91
N CYS A 206 17.37 -9.16 1.07
CA CYS A 206 16.85 -8.39 -0.05
C CYS A 206 17.96 -8.04 -1.05
N LEU A 207 17.69 -8.31 -2.33
CA LEU A 207 18.58 -8.09 -3.46
C LEU A 207 18.12 -6.95 -4.38
N CYS A 208 17.19 -6.11 -3.92
CA CYS A 208 16.74 -4.94 -4.70
C CYS A 208 17.90 -3.97 -4.97
N PRO A 209 17.79 -3.08 -5.97
CA PRO A 209 18.87 -2.16 -6.34
C PRO A 209 19.49 -1.40 -5.15
N SER A 210 18.67 -0.86 -4.24
CA SER A 210 19.15 -0.16 -3.04
C SER A 210 19.90 -1.08 -2.05
N CYS A 211 19.44 -2.33 -1.88
CA CYS A 211 20.10 -3.30 -0.99
C CYS A 211 21.32 -3.98 -1.63
N ALA A 212 21.39 -4.05 -2.95
CA ALA A 212 22.48 -4.65 -3.71
C ALA A 212 23.72 -3.74 -3.82
N LEU A 213 23.59 -2.44 -3.50
CA LEU A 213 24.72 -1.52 -3.45
C LEU A 213 25.86 -2.08 -2.56
N PRO A 214 27.14 -1.92 -2.94
CA PRO A 214 28.25 -2.41 -2.12
C PRO A 214 28.25 -1.78 -0.73
N ASP A 215 28.60 -2.57 0.29
CA ASP A 215 28.71 -2.08 1.66
C ASP A 215 29.75 -0.96 1.75
N GLU A 216 29.47 0.06 2.58
CA GLU A 216 30.32 1.24 2.79
C GLU A 216 30.61 2.09 1.54
N SER A 217 29.95 1.81 0.42
CA SER A 217 30.06 2.63 -0.78
C SER A 217 29.37 3.99 -0.64
N ARG A 218 29.89 4.98 -1.37
CA ARG A 218 29.26 6.30 -1.49
C ARG A 218 27.80 6.20 -1.93
N ALA A 219 27.49 5.33 -2.90
CA ALA A 219 26.12 5.13 -3.37
C ALA A 219 25.18 4.60 -2.28
N ALA A 220 25.66 3.68 -1.42
CA ALA A 220 24.87 3.18 -0.30
C ALA A 220 24.59 4.29 0.74
N ALA A 221 25.59 5.11 1.05
CA ALA A 221 25.44 6.26 1.95
C ALA A 221 24.47 7.32 1.38
N GLU A 222 24.55 7.59 0.07
CA GLU A 222 23.63 8.52 -0.61
C GLU A 222 22.19 7.98 -0.64
N SER A 223 21.98 6.67 -0.82
CA SER A 223 20.64 6.07 -0.77
C SER A 223 20.02 6.16 0.62
N ASP A 224 20.80 5.89 1.67
CA ASP A 224 20.32 6.07 3.05
C ASP A 224 20.09 7.55 3.39
N HIS A 225 20.91 8.45 2.87
CA HIS A 225 20.69 9.90 3.03
C HIS A 225 19.39 10.36 2.36
N ARG A 226 19.12 9.94 1.11
CA ARG A 226 17.86 10.24 0.41
C ARG A 226 16.63 9.73 1.16
N ARG A 227 16.68 8.51 1.68
CA ARG A 227 15.59 7.94 2.51
C ARG A 227 15.38 8.71 3.82
N HIS A 228 16.47 9.20 4.42
CA HIS A 228 16.38 10.11 5.57
C HIS A 228 15.73 11.45 5.20
N LEU A 229 16.08 12.06 4.07
CA LEU A 229 15.46 13.30 3.57
C LEU A 229 13.96 13.11 3.32
N ILE A 230 13.55 12.01 2.68
CA ILE A 230 12.13 11.68 2.47
C ILE A 230 11.38 11.62 3.81
N LYS A 231 11.96 10.94 4.80
CA LYS A 231 11.37 10.87 6.14
C LYS A 231 11.28 12.25 6.79
N ALA A 232 12.37 13.03 6.77
CA ALA A 232 12.42 14.36 7.37
C ALA A 232 11.41 15.31 6.71
N TRP A 233 11.22 15.22 5.40
CA TRP A 233 10.22 15.99 4.67
C TRP A 233 8.81 15.69 5.18
N SER A 234 8.46 14.42 5.41
CA SER A 234 7.14 14.03 5.93
C SER A 234 6.82 14.62 7.32
N GLU A 235 7.86 14.97 8.08
CA GLU A 235 7.75 15.49 9.45
C GLU A 235 7.84 17.02 9.51
N ASN A 236 8.55 17.67 8.57
CA ASN A 236 9.00 19.06 8.73
C ASN A 236 8.72 19.99 7.53
N HIS A 237 8.14 19.50 6.43
CA HIS A 237 7.86 20.35 5.26
C HIS A 237 6.90 21.50 5.61
N THR A 238 7.03 22.62 4.91
CA THR A 238 6.05 23.71 5.00
C THR A 238 4.73 23.22 4.39
N THR A 239 3.68 23.19 5.20
CA THR A 239 2.36 22.77 4.71
C THR A 239 1.81 23.77 3.70
N LEU A 240 0.96 23.29 2.79
CA LEU A 240 0.25 24.17 1.85
C LEU A 240 -0.51 25.28 2.58
N GLU A 241 -1.16 24.95 3.70
CA GLU A 241 -1.90 25.90 4.52
C GLU A 241 -1.01 27.02 5.06
N THR A 242 0.09 26.67 5.73
CA THR A 242 1.07 27.65 6.22
C THR A 242 1.60 28.51 5.09
N TRP A 243 1.95 27.88 3.96
CA TRP A 243 2.40 28.61 2.78
C TRP A 243 1.32 29.55 2.30
N LEU A 244 0.06 29.15 2.14
CA LEU A 244 -1.05 29.99 1.67
C LEU A 244 -1.29 31.24 2.54
N TYR A 245 -1.13 31.13 3.87
CA TYR A 245 -1.38 32.25 4.79
C TYR A 245 -0.16 33.16 5.00
N ASP A 246 1.06 32.62 5.00
CA ASP A 246 2.26 33.41 5.22
C ASP A 246 2.82 33.95 3.89
N ARG A 247 2.54 35.22 3.60
CA ARG A 247 3.02 35.93 2.40
C ARG A 247 4.50 36.30 2.46
N SER A 248 5.18 36.11 3.60
CA SER A 248 6.63 36.32 3.69
C SER A 248 7.43 35.15 3.08
N LEU A 249 6.80 33.99 2.94
CA LEU A 249 7.40 32.82 2.33
C LEU A 249 7.54 32.98 0.80
N PRO A 250 8.60 32.41 0.18
CA PRO A 250 8.78 32.45 -1.26
C PRO A 250 7.57 31.90 -2.04
N GLU A 251 7.23 32.54 -3.15
CA GLU A 251 6.10 32.15 -4.01
C GLU A 251 6.23 30.74 -4.59
N ASP A 252 7.44 30.24 -4.76
CA ASP A 252 7.70 28.91 -5.33
C ASP A 252 8.19 27.89 -4.30
N LEU A 253 8.09 28.19 -2.99
CA LEU A 253 8.57 27.33 -1.92
C LEU A 253 7.96 25.92 -1.99
N VAL A 254 6.63 25.81 -1.93
CA VAL A 254 5.93 24.52 -1.95
C VAL A 254 6.13 23.80 -3.28
N GLU A 255 6.22 24.53 -4.38
CA GLU A 255 6.51 23.97 -5.70
C GLU A 255 7.88 23.30 -5.73
N LYS A 256 8.94 24.02 -5.34
CA LYS A 256 10.32 23.53 -5.29
C LYS A 256 10.47 22.35 -4.33
N ASP A 257 9.96 22.49 -3.10
CA ASP A 257 10.05 21.45 -2.08
C ASP A 257 9.35 20.16 -2.52
N SER A 258 8.21 20.27 -3.23
CA SER A 258 7.48 19.11 -3.73
C SER A 258 8.22 18.45 -4.91
N VAL A 259 8.76 19.23 -5.84
CA VAL A 259 9.54 18.71 -6.98
C VAL A 259 10.82 18.01 -6.49
N GLU A 260 11.55 18.60 -5.54
CA GLU A 260 12.74 17.98 -4.95
C GLU A 260 12.40 16.63 -4.29
N LEU A 261 11.31 16.56 -3.53
CA LEU A 261 10.88 15.28 -2.96
C LEU A 261 10.55 14.25 -4.05
N LEU A 262 9.83 14.63 -5.11
CA LEU A 262 9.50 13.72 -6.21
C LEU A 262 10.74 13.18 -6.93
N GLU A 263 11.76 14.02 -7.11
CA GLU A 263 13.05 13.59 -7.67
C GLU A 263 13.74 12.56 -6.76
N ILE A 264 13.80 12.83 -5.45
CA ILE A 264 14.41 11.93 -4.48
C ILE A 264 13.66 10.59 -4.40
N LEU A 265 12.32 10.61 -4.42
CA LEU A 265 11.48 9.42 -4.43
C LEU A 265 11.75 8.54 -5.65
N ARG A 266 11.84 9.13 -6.85
CA ARG A 266 12.15 8.42 -8.09
C ARG A 266 13.55 7.80 -8.07
N LEU A 267 14.55 8.52 -7.57
CA LEU A 267 15.91 8.00 -7.43
C LEU A 267 15.99 6.77 -6.51
N GLU A 268 15.06 6.65 -5.56
CA GLU A 268 14.96 5.51 -4.65
C GLU A 268 13.95 4.43 -5.09
N GLY A 269 13.23 4.64 -6.21
CA GLY A 269 12.16 3.76 -6.68
C GLY A 269 11.02 3.63 -5.67
N LEU A 270 10.62 4.76 -5.08
CA LEU A 270 9.59 4.90 -4.05
C LEU A 270 8.34 5.62 -4.58
N GLU A 271 7.95 5.34 -5.82
CA GLU A 271 6.80 5.97 -6.49
C GLU A 271 5.48 5.76 -5.73
N CYS A 272 5.40 4.70 -4.91
CA CYS A 272 4.27 4.46 -4.01
C CYS A 272 4.02 5.58 -2.97
N MET A 273 5.00 6.46 -2.74
CA MET A 273 4.93 7.56 -1.77
C MET A 273 4.75 8.95 -2.44
N GLU A 274 4.68 9.02 -3.77
CA GLU A 274 4.65 10.30 -4.51
C GLU A 274 3.36 11.07 -4.36
N ARG A 275 2.23 10.39 -4.07
CA ARG A 275 0.89 11.00 -4.10
C ARG A 275 0.81 12.29 -3.29
N PHE A 276 1.34 12.28 -2.06
CA PHE A 276 1.25 13.46 -1.20
C PHE A 276 2.03 14.66 -1.77
N ALA A 277 3.22 14.43 -2.34
CA ALA A 277 4.00 15.49 -2.98
C ALA A 277 3.34 15.96 -4.29
N LEU A 278 2.79 15.06 -5.10
CA LEU A 278 2.04 15.39 -6.31
C LEU A 278 0.80 16.22 -6.00
N ASP A 279 0.03 15.83 -4.99
CA ASP A 279 -1.18 16.55 -4.56
C ASP A 279 -0.84 17.94 -4.01
N THR A 280 0.20 18.03 -3.19
CA THR A 280 0.69 19.30 -2.64
C THR A 280 1.20 20.24 -3.74
N LEU A 281 1.95 19.72 -4.70
CA LEU A 281 2.43 20.46 -5.86
C LEU A 281 1.26 20.98 -6.71
N CYS A 282 0.31 20.12 -7.08
CA CYS A 282 -0.85 20.51 -7.88
C CYS A 282 -1.70 21.56 -7.16
N ALA A 283 -1.88 21.43 -5.85
CA ALA A 283 -2.59 22.41 -5.04
C ALA A 283 -1.88 23.77 -5.01
N ALA A 284 -0.54 23.81 -4.87
CA ALA A 284 0.23 25.05 -4.95
C ALA A 284 0.15 25.70 -6.35
N LEU A 285 0.23 24.90 -7.41
CA LEU A 285 0.11 25.39 -8.79
C LEU A 285 -1.29 25.98 -9.06
N ALA A 286 -2.35 25.35 -8.57
CA ALA A 286 -3.70 25.88 -8.64
C ALA A 286 -3.85 27.18 -7.82
N ALA A 287 -3.30 27.22 -6.61
CA ALA A 287 -3.29 28.40 -5.74
C ALA A 287 -2.60 29.61 -6.38
N SER A 288 -1.58 29.38 -7.19
CA SER A 288 -0.87 30.41 -7.96
C SER A 288 -1.42 30.60 -9.40
N ALA A 289 -2.55 29.99 -9.75
CA ALA A 289 -3.16 30.04 -11.08
C ALA A 289 -2.21 29.67 -12.25
N LYS A 290 -1.24 28.77 -12.00
CA LYS A 290 -0.23 28.33 -12.99
C LYS A 290 -0.79 27.20 -13.88
N GLU A 291 -1.69 27.53 -14.80
CA GLU A 291 -2.48 26.54 -15.56
C GLU A 291 -1.65 25.48 -16.30
N THR A 292 -0.67 25.88 -17.10
CA THR A 292 0.12 24.95 -17.92
C THR A 292 0.91 23.96 -17.07
N ALA A 293 1.52 24.45 -15.99
CA ALA A 293 2.24 23.61 -15.04
C ALA A 293 1.27 22.67 -14.31
N PHE A 294 0.14 23.20 -13.83
CA PHE A 294 -0.90 22.41 -13.17
C PHE A 294 -1.34 21.24 -14.04
N ARG A 295 -1.74 21.48 -15.29
CA ARG A 295 -2.20 20.43 -16.22
C ARG A 295 -1.14 19.33 -16.42
N THR A 296 0.13 19.72 -16.52
CA THR A 296 1.24 18.79 -16.72
C THR A 296 1.41 17.86 -15.53
N TRP A 297 1.41 18.40 -14.31
CA TRP A 297 1.59 17.61 -13.09
C TRP A 297 0.32 16.85 -12.67
N ALA A 298 -0.86 17.43 -12.91
CA ALA A 298 -2.14 16.83 -12.58
C ALA A 298 -2.39 15.52 -13.34
N LEU A 299 -1.89 15.37 -14.57
CA LEU A 299 -1.96 14.10 -15.30
C LEU A 299 -1.25 12.97 -14.54
N TRP A 300 -0.07 13.26 -14.00
CA TRP A 300 0.69 12.28 -13.23
C TRP A 300 0.07 12.07 -11.84
N ALA A 301 -0.36 13.15 -11.17
CA ALA A 301 -1.07 13.07 -9.90
C ALA A 301 -2.34 12.20 -10.00
N ARG A 302 -3.08 12.30 -11.10
CA ARG A 302 -4.24 11.45 -11.41
C ARG A 302 -3.87 9.98 -11.47
N GLU A 303 -2.86 9.59 -12.24
CA GLU A 303 -2.46 8.18 -12.34
C GLU A 303 -1.92 7.65 -11.00
N ALA A 304 -1.16 8.45 -10.26
CA ALA A 304 -0.73 8.09 -8.90
C ALA A 304 -1.91 7.96 -7.93
N ALA A 305 -2.96 8.79 -8.08
CA ALA A 305 -4.16 8.71 -7.25
C ALA A 305 -4.96 7.42 -7.48
N ARG A 306 -4.89 6.80 -8.68
CA ARG A 306 -5.52 5.50 -8.97
C ARG A 306 -4.94 4.35 -8.13
N ILE A 307 -3.75 4.51 -7.54
CA ILE A 307 -3.22 3.59 -6.51
C ILE A 307 -4.20 3.52 -5.31
N GLY A 308 -4.92 4.61 -5.03
CA GLY A 308 -5.99 4.70 -4.05
C GLY A 308 -7.35 4.19 -4.53
N GLY A 309 -7.43 3.57 -5.70
CA GLY A 309 -8.66 3.09 -6.33
C GLY A 309 -9.14 3.96 -7.50
N GLU A 310 -9.89 3.39 -8.43
CA GLU A 310 -10.44 4.13 -9.59
C GLU A 310 -11.40 5.25 -9.19
N TRP A 311 -12.07 5.09 -8.04
CA TRP A 311 -13.03 6.05 -7.48
C TRP A 311 -12.43 6.91 -6.36
N HIS A 312 -11.11 6.91 -6.20
CA HIS A 312 -10.45 7.71 -5.17
C HIS A 312 -10.81 9.20 -5.36
N PRO A 313 -11.11 9.97 -4.30
CA PRO A 313 -11.54 11.36 -4.42
C PRO A 313 -10.58 12.23 -5.24
N MET A 314 -9.27 11.97 -5.12
CA MET A 314 -8.27 12.71 -5.92
C MET A 314 -8.30 12.34 -7.41
N VAL A 315 -8.67 11.11 -7.80
CA VAL A 315 -8.86 10.77 -9.23
C VAL A 315 -10.00 11.61 -9.80
N LEU A 316 -11.14 11.65 -9.11
CA LEU A 316 -12.31 12.43 -9.52
C LEU A 316 -12.04 13.94 -9.53
N TYR A 317 -11.24 14.41 -8.57
CA TYR A 317 -10.76 15.78 -8.53
C TYR A 317 -9.93 16.13 -9.77
N TYR A 318 -8.97 15.28 -10.14
CA TYR A 318 -8.13 15.50 -11.30
C TYR A 318 -8.87 15.32 -12.62
N ASP A 319 -9.79 14.35 -12.74
CA ASP A 319 -10.63 14.21 -13.94
C ASP A 319 -11.37 15.52 -14.26
N ARG A 320 -11.95 16.17 -13.24
CA ARG A 320 -12.63 17.46 -13.41
C ARG A 320 -11.65 18.61 -13.68
N THR A 321 -10.59 18.72 -12.87
CA THR A 321 -9.68 19.89 -12.93
C THR A 321 -8.69 19.82 -14.09
N LEU A 322 -8.47 18.65 -14.67
CA LEU A 322 -7.73 18.51 -15.92
C LEU A 322 -8.51 19.09 -17.10
N ASP A 323 -9.84 19.05 -17.10
CA ASP A 323 -10.63 19.72 -18.15
C ASP A 323 -10.71 21.23 -17.88
N ASP A 324 -11.08 21.59 -16.65
CA ASP A 324 -11.21 22.98 -16.19
C ASP A 324 -10.41 23.21 -14.89
N PRO A 325 -9.14 23.66 -14.97
CA PRO A 325 -8.30 23.96 -13.81
C PRO A 325 -8.91 25.00 -12.87
N GLN A 326 -9.71 25.93 -13.39
CA GLN A 326 -10.35 26.99 -12.60
C GLN A 326 -11.46 26.45 -11.70
N SER A 327 -11.96 25.24 -11.97
CA SER A 327 -12.88 24.51 -11.09
C SER A 327 -12.23 24.00 -9.80
N SER A 328 -10.91 24.11 -9.66
CA SER A 328 -10.23 23.81 -8.39
C SER A 328 -10.71 24.79 -7.31
N PRO A 329 -11.07 24.31 -6.09
CA PRO A 329 -11.43 25.19 -4.98
C PRO A 329 -10.24 26.03 -4.50
N LEU A 330 -9.04 25.67 -4.91
CA LEU A 330 -7.82 26.42 -4.61
C LEU A 330 -7.43 27.37 -5.73
N TRP A 331 -8.20 27.47 -6.82
CA TRP A 331 -7.78 28.29 -7.95
C TRP A 331 -7.57 29.76 -7.54
N ASN A 332 -6.37 30.28 -7.79
CA ASN A 332 -5.95 31.63 -7.40
C ASN A 332 -6.06 31.93 -5.88
N ALA A 333 -6.15 30.89 -5.05
CA ALA A 333 -6.31 31.02 -3.60
C ALA A 333 -5.20 31.86 -2.96
N ARG A 334 -3.98 31.77 -3.47
CA ARG A 334 -2.83 32.51 -2.90
C ARG A 334 -3.08 34.03 -2.94
N GLU A 335 -3.75 34.54 -3.98
CA GLU A 335 -4.12 35.96 -4.10
C GLU A 335 -5.43 36.32 -3.38
N LEU A 336 -6.35 35.38 -3.24
CA LEU A 336 -7.68 35.62 -2.63
C LEU A 336 -7.68 35.52 -1.11
N PHE A 337 -6.79 34.72 -0.52
CA PHE A 337 -6.61 34.66 0.93
C PHE A 337 -5.79 35.87 1.40
N ASN A 338 -6.49 36.97 1.68
CA ASN A 338 -5.97 38.13 2.40
C ASN A 338 -6.53 38.09 3.83
N PRO A 339 -5.70 37.90 4.88
CA PRO A 339 -6.18 37.86 6.27
C PRO A 339 -6.83 39.16 6.73
#